data_AF-A0A3D1PB55-F1
#
_entry.id   AF-A0A3D1PB55-F1
#
_cell.length_a   1.000
_cell.length_b   1.000
_cell.length_c   1.000
_cell.angle_alpha   90.00
_cell.angle_beta   90.00
_cell.angle_gamma   90.00
#
_symmetry.space_group_name_H-M   'P 1'
#
loop_
_entity.id
_entity.type
_entity.pdbx_description
1 polymer ?
#
loop_
_entity_poly.entity_id
_entity_poly.type
_entity_poly.pdbx_seq_one_letter_code
_entity_poly.pdbx_strand_id
1 'polypeptide(L)' 'MNSKPTVLVVGSTGMLGSKIISALLDKGATQVKAMVRPGSDS' A
#
# COMPACT_ATOMS: atom_id res chain seq x y z
N MET A 1 -16.12 8.55 -15.74
CA MET A 1 -15.56 8.45 -14.37
C MET A 1 -14.33 7.56 -14.41
N ASN A 2 -13.12 8.12 -14.40
CA ASN A 2 -11.87 7.34 -14.40
C ASN A 2 -11.22 7.39 -13.01
N SER A 3 -11.96 6.97 -11.98
CA SER A 3 -11.43 6.91 -10.63
C SER A 3 -10.78 5.56 -10.43
N LYS A 4 -9.46 5.52 -10.26
CA LYS A 4 -8.76 4.31 -9.85
C LYS A 4 -9.31 3.88 -8.47
N PRO A 5 -9.69 2.60 -8.26
CA PRO A 5 -10.09 2.13 -6.94
C PRO A 5 -8.96 2.33 -5.94
N THR A 6 -9.31 2.79 -4.75
CA THR A 6 -8.36 3.00 -3.64
C THR A 6 -8.28 1.74 -2.80
N VAL A 7 -7.06 1.25 -2.55
CA VAL A 7 -6.78 0.08 -1.71
C VAL A 7 -5.97 0.52 -0.49
N LEU A 8 -6.47 0.23 0.71
CA LEU A 8 -5.75 0.41 1.96
C LEU A 8 -5.07 -0.90 2.37
N VAL A 9 -3.76 -0.87 2.58
CA VAL A 9 -2.97 -2.02 3.03
C VAL A 9 -2.52 -1.81 4.48
N VAL A 10 -2.91 -2.75 5.36
CA VAL A 10 -2.48 -2.84 6.76
C VAL A 10 -1.37 -3.88 6.89
N GLY A 11 -0.36 -3.63 7.72
CA GLY A 11 0.84 -4.50 7.78
C GLY A 11 1.76 -4.34 6.57
N SER A 12 1.71 -3.15 5.95
CA SER A 12 2.44 -2.77 4.73
C SER A 12 3.96 -2.96 4.81
N THR A 13 4.53 -2.85 6.01
CA THR A 13 5.98 -2.97 6.27
C THR A 13 6.46 -4.41 6.44
N GLY A 14 5.55 -5.39 6.55
CA GLY A 14 5.90 -6.81 6.64
C GLY A 14 6.28 -7.43 5.28
N MET A 15 6.83 -8.65 5.30
CA MET A 15 7.25 -9.37 4.09
C MET A 15 6.10 -9.57 3.08
N LEU A 16 4.90 -9.91 3.55
CA LEU A 16 3.73 -10.04 2.70
C LEU A 16 3.26 -8.67 2.21
N GLY A 17 3.10 -7.71 3.13
CA GLY A 17 2.53 -6.40 2.83
C GLY A 17 3.32 -5.66 1.75
N SER A 18 4.65 -5.72 1.83
CA SER A 18 5.55 -5.15 0.83
C SER A 18 5.36 -5.78 -0.56
N LYS A 19 5.30 -7.11 -0.65
CA LYS A 19 5.06 -7.82 -1.93
C LYS A 19 3.70 -7.51 -2.54
N ILE A 20 2.65 -7.39 -1.73
CA ILE A 20 1.31 -7.00 -2.21
C ILE A 20 1.34 -5.58 -2.76
N ILE A 21 1.96 -4.63 -2.04
CA ILE A 21 2.07 -3.24 -2.49
C ILE A 21 2.82 -3.17 -3.82
N SER A 22 3.96 -3.85 -3.96
CA SER A 22 4.69 -3.92 -5.23
C SER A 22 3.78 -4.41 -6.36
N ALA A 23 3.09 -5.54 -6.19
CA ALA A 23 2.21 -6.09 -7.21
C ALA A 23 1.02 -5.17 -7.57
N LEU A 24 0.47 -4.43 -6.60
CA LEU A 24 -0.62 -3.47 -6.84
C LEU A 24 -0.14 -2.24 -7.62
N LEU A 25 1.07 -1.75 -7.30
CA LEU A 25 1.71 -0.64 -8.00
C LEU A 25 2.09 -1.04 -9.43
N ASP A 26 2.67 -2.23 -9.62
CA ASP A 26 3.05 -2.77 -10.94
C ASP A 26 1.84 -2.88 -11.88
N LYS A 27 0.66 -3.17 -11.34
CA LYS A 27 -0.60 -3.20 -12.13
C LYS A 27 -1.09 -1.82 -12.57
N GLY A 28 -0.68 -0.72 -11.92
CA GLY A 28 -0.99 0.67 -12.29
C GLY A 28 -2.47 1.09 -12.24
N ALA A 29 -3.41 0.17 -12.01
CA ALA A 29 -4.85 0.39 -12.07
C ALA A 29 -5.46 0.86 -10.73
N THR A 30 -4.72 0.83 -9.63
CA THR A 30 -5.20 1.15 -8.29
C THR A 30 -4.41 2.31 -7.67
N GLN A 31 -5.05 3.05 -6.76
CA GLN A 31 -4.35 3.95 -5.85
C GLN A 31 -4.10 3.19 -4.54
N VAL A 32 -2.84 3.12 -4.10
CA VAL A 32 -2.46 2.37 -2.90
C VAL A 32 -2.24 3.35 -1.74
N LYS A 33 -2.87 3.07 -0.59
CA LYS A 33 -2.60 3.72 0.69
C LYS A 33 -2.04 2.66 1.64
N ALA A 34 -0.96 2.97 2.34
CA ALA A 34 -0.37 2.09 3.33
C ALA A 34 -0.59 2.68 4.72
N MET A 35 -1.12 1.88 5.64
CA MET A 35 -1.12 2.24 7.06
C MET A 35 0.23 1.86 7.66
N VAL A 36 0.87 2.84 8.29
CA VAL A 36 2.09 2.65 9.06
C VAL A 36 1.84 3.13 10.48
N ARG A 37 2.35 2.39 11.47
CA ARG A 37 2.44 2.89 12.84
C ARG A 37 3.47 4.03 12.83
N PRO A 38 3.19 5.18 13.46
CA PRO A 38 4.22 6.20 13.69
C PRO A 38 5.45 5.55 14.32
N GLY A 39 6.63 5.83 13.77
CA GLY A 39 7.89 5.40 14.36
C GLY A 39 8.12 6.10 15.69
N SER A 40 9.05 5.56 16.49
CA SER A 40 9.75 6.42 17.45
C SER A 40 10.73 7.22 16.62
N ASP A 41 10.49 8.52 16.47
CA ASP A 41 11.55 9.44 16.04
C ASP A 41 12.60 9.39 17.16
N SER A 42 13.75 8.77 16.89
CA SER A 42 14.93 8.82 17.76
C SER A 42 15.67 10.13 17.55
#